data_AF-A0A6V7HSY0-F1
#
_entry.id   AF-A0A6V7HSY0-F1
#
_cell.length_a   1.000
_cell.length_b   1.000
_cell.length_c   1.000
_cell.angle_alpha   90.00
_cell.angle_beta   90.00
_cell.angle_gamma   90.00
#
_symmetry.space_group_name_H-M   'P 1'
#
loop_
_entity.id
_entity.type
_entity.pdbx_description
1 polymer ?
#
loop_
_entity_poly.entity_id
_entity_poly.type
_entity_poly.pdbx_seq_one_letter_code
_entity_poly.pdbx_strand_id
1 'polypeptide(L)'
;RKWPEEGWDDATIEAFLSDLSQMDSNNFPLNCSVGERESRIISNLVARRHFRMGHGIGRSGDLEEVQPKAAGSSLMYKLTNALVLEVIRYM
;
A
#
# COMPACT_ATOMS: atom_id res chain seq x y z
N ARG A 1 -6.86 -13.83 -7.65
CA ARG A 1 -6.67 -13.23 -6.31
C ARG A 1 -7.54 -14.07 -5.41
N LYS A 2 -6.92 -14.97 -4.65
CA LYS A 2 -7.65 -15.90 -3.79
C LYS A 2 -7.16 -15.76 -2.35
N TRP A 3 -8.06 -15.89 -1.39
CA TRP A 3 -7.74 -16.02 0.02
C TRP A 3 -6.90 -17.29 0.18
N PRO A 4 -5.72 -17.21 0.80
CA PRO A 4 -4.88 -18.38 0.95
C PRO A 4 -5.56 -19.40 1.87
N GLU A 5 -5.50 -20.69 1.53
CA GLU A 5 -6.07 -21.76 2.35
C GLU A 5 -5.35 -21.85 3.72
N GLU A 6 -4.04 -21.62 3.72
CA GLU A 6 -3.21 -21.52 4.92
C GLU A 6 -2.74 -20.08 5.12
N GLY A 7 -2.84 -19.58 6.36
CA GLY A 7 -2.38 -18.25 6.71
C GLY A 7 -0.87 -18.09 6.49
N TRP A 8 -0.46 -16.95 5.94
CA TRP A 8 0.96 -16.62 5.83
C TRP A 8 1.57 -16.35 7.20
N ASP A 9 2.85 -16.70 7.35
CA ASP A 9 3.62 -16.27 8.52
C ASP A 9 3.91 -14.76 8.50
N ASP A 10 4.26 -14.22 9.66
CA ASP A 10 4.53 -12.79 9.84
C ASP A 10 5.66 -12.30 8.92
N ALA A 11 6.71 -13.10 8.72
CA ALA A 11 7.85 -12.72 7.88
C ALA A 11 7.43 -12.55 6.40
N THR A 12 6.57 -13.43 5.91
CA THR A 12 6.02 -13.38 4.55
C THR A 12 5.10 -12.18 4.38
N ILE A 13 4.25 -11.90 5.37
CA ILE A 13 3.39 -10.71 5.38
C ILE A 13 4.23 -9.42 5.35
N GLU A 14 5.25 -9.33 6.20
CA GLU A 14 6.14 -8.17 6.26
C GLU A 14 6.94 -7.98 4.97
N ALA A 15 7.46 -9.07 4.38
CA ALA A 15 8.17 -9.02 3.11
C ALA A 15 7.25 -8.52 1.98
N PHE A 16 6.02 -9.04 1.92
CA PHE A 16 5.03 -8.60 0.94
C PHE A 16 4.66 -7.12 1.10
N LEU A 17 4.44 -6.65 2.34
CA LEU A 17 4.18 -5.24 2.62
C LEU A 17 5.39 -4.35 2.26
N SER A 18 6.60 -4.83 2.50
CA SER A 18 7.84 -4.16 2.10
C SER A 18 7.92 -4.01 0.58
N ASP A 19 7.64 -5.06 -0.19
CA ASP A 19 7.63 -5.03 -1.65
C ASP A 19 6.60 -4.02 -2.18
N LEU A 20 5.39 -4.03 -1.65
CA LEU A 20 4.37 -3.04 -1.99
C LEU A 20 4.83 -1.62 -1.66
N SER A 21 5.38 -1.39 -0.46
CA SER A 21 5.80 -0.05 -0.04
C SER A 21 6.86 0.55 -0.97
N GLN A 22 7.76 -0.27 -1.50
CA GLN A 22 8.82 0.16 -2.42
C GLN A 22 8.29 0.65 -3.77
N MET A 23 7.04 0.37 -4.11
CA MET A 23 6.38 0.83 -5.33
C MET A 23 5.80 2.24 -5.21
N ASP A 24 5.69 2.79 -4.00
CA ASP A 24 5.20 4.16 -3.77
C ASP A 24 6.33 5.18 -3.94
N SER A 25 6.04 6.30 -4.61
CA SER A 25 7.10 7.24 -5.03
C SER A 25 7.83 7.89 -3.85
N ASN A 26 7.18 8.03 -2.70
CA ASN A 26 7.81 8.52 -1.47
C ASN A 26 8.95 7.62 -0.95
N ASN A 27 9.10 6.40 -1.47
CA ASN A 27 10.17 5.46 -1.11
C ASN A 27 11.24 5.29 -2.18
N PHE A 28 11.14 5.95 -3.34
CA PHE A 28 12.16 5.84 -4.39
C PHE A 28 13.45 6.58 -3.98
N PRO A 29 14.63 5.93 -4.05
CA PRO A 29 15.89 6.53 -3.59
C PRO A 29 16.29 7.84 -4.28
N LEU A 30 15.93 8.01 -5.56
CA LEU A 30 16.28 9.18 -6.39
C LEU A 30 15.08 10.09 -6.66
N ASN A 31 14.06 10.08 -5.79
CA ASN A 31 12.91 10.96 -5.95
C ASN A 31 13.27 12.42 -5.66
N CYS A 32 12.92 13.33 -6.57
CA CYS A 32 12.97 14.77 -6.35
C CYS A 32 11.54 15.32 -6.18
N SER A 33 11.11 15.43 -4.94
CA SER A 33 9.76 15.81 -4.56
C SER A 33 9.62 17.32 -4.38
N VAL A 34 9.00 18.00 -5.34
CA VAL A 34 8.76 19.47 -5.32
C VAL A 34 7.30 19.86 -5.06
N GLY A 35 6.39 18.90 -4.94
CA GLY A 35 4.97 19.16 -4.67
C GLY A 35 4.64 19.49 -3.21
N GLU A 36 3.40 19.88 -2.99
CA GLU A 36 2.81 20.13 -1.67
C GLU A 36 2.44 18.83 -0.93
N ARG A 37 2.11 17.78 -1.68
CA ARG A 37 1.73 16.46 -1.15
C ARG A 37 2.65 15.37 -1.70
N GLU A 38 3.78 15.22 -1.01
CA GLU A 38 4.88 14.31 -1.36
C GLU A 38 5.09 13.19 -0.33
N SER A 39 4.18 13.07 0.63
CA SER A 39 4.23 12.08 1.71
C SER A 39 5.58 12.01 2.45
N ARG A 40 6.11 13.19 2.79
CA ARG A 40 7.32 13.30 3.61
C ARG A 40 6.99 12.92 5.06
N ILE A 41 7.65 11.89 5.60
CA ILE A 41 7.42 11.41 6.97
C ILE A 41 8.62 11.80 7.85
N ILE A 42 8.37 12.62 8.88
CA ILE A 42 9.43 13.12 9.77
C ILE A 42 9.89 12.05 10.78
N SER A 43 8.95 11.31 11.37
CA SER A 43 9.26 10.34 12.42
C SER A 43 9.46 8.93 11.85
N ASN A 44 10.62 8.34 12.12
CA ASN A 44 10.90 6.94 11.78
C ASN A 44 9.97 5.95 12.49
N LEU A 45 9.43 6.31 13.66
CA LEU A 45 8.42 5.48 14.34
C LEU A 45 7.10 5.47 13.54
N VAL A 46 6.70 6.62 13.00
CA VAL A 46 5.51 6.75 12.16
C VAL A 46 5.70 6.06 10.81
N ALA A 47 6.87 6.21 10.19
CA ALA A 47 7.17 5.52 8.94
C ALA A 47 7.13 4.00 9.10
N ARG A 48 7.77 3.46 10.14
CA ARG A 48 7.82 2.01 10.37
C ARG A 48 6.47 1.40 10.70
N ARG A 49 5.68 2.00 11.60
CA ARG A 49 4.36 1.45 11.99
C ARG A 49 3.33 1.43 10.86
N HIS A 50 3.60 2.15 9.77
CA HIS A 50 2.77 2.21 8.56
C HIS A 50 3.44 1.54 7.36
N PHE A 51 4.49 0.74 7.58
CA PHE A 51 5.24 0.06 6.51
C PHE A 51 5.68 1.02 5.39
N ARG A 52 5.96 2.29 5.73
CA ARG A 52 6.35 3.37 4.79
C ARG A 52 5.32 3.69 3.70
N MET A 53 4.09 3.21 3.82
CA MET A 53 2.98 3.55 2.93
C MET A 53 2.34 4.86 3.37
N GLY A 54 2.75 5.98 2.76
CA GLY A 54 2.39 7.30 3.26
C GLY A 54 1.40 8.07 2.39
N HIS A 55 1.15 7.65 1.14
CA HIS A 55 0.32 8.42 0.20
C HIS A 55 -1.19 8.21 0.38
N GLY A 56 -1.59 7.15 1.09
CA GLY A 56 -2.99 6.74 1.21
C GLY A 56 -3.50 6.03 -0.04
N ILE A 57 -4.82 5.94 -0.17
CA ILE A 57 -5.52 5.24 -1.26
C ILE A 57 -6.36 6.20 -2.10
N GLY A 58 -6.58 5.84 -3.37
CA GLY A 58 -7.41 6.62 -4.29
C GLY A 58 -6.80 7.95 -4.72
N ARG A 59 -7.64 8.76 -5.35
CA ARG A 59 -7.34 10.10 -5.86
C ARG A 59 -8.33 11.10 -5.28
N SER A 60 -8.09 12.39 -5.54
CA SER A 60 -8.90 13.48 -4.98
C SER A 60 -10.38 13.41 -5.34
N GLY A 61 -10.73 12.80 -6.47
CA GLY A 61 -12.11 12.68 -6.95
C GLY A 61 -12.69 11.27 -6.91
N ASP A 62 -11.87 10.24 -6.69
CA ASP A 62 -12.29 8.84 -6.78
C ASP A 62 -11.40 7.94 -5.91
N LEU A 63 -12.03 7.16 -5.03
CA LEU A 63 -11.34 6.23 -4.14
C LEU A 63 -10.77 5.01 -4.88
N GLU A 64 -11.42 4.56 -5.95
CA GLU A 64 -11.06 3.34 -6.67
C GLU A 64 -10.00 3.54 -7.75
N GLU A 65 -9.75 4.80 -8.13
CA GLU A 65 -8.71 5.14 -9.09
C GLU A 65 -7.31 4.85 -8.55
N VAL A 66 -6.43 4.37 -9.44
CA VAL A 66 -5.02 4.16 -9.13
C VAL A 66 -4.35 5.50 -8.86
N GLN A 67 -3.74 5.64 -7.69
CA GLN A 67 -2.92 6.79 -7.33
C GLN A 67 -1.57 6.72 -8.06
N PRO A 68 -1.27 7.62 -9.02
CA PRO A 68 -0.02 7.57 -9.79
C PRO A 68 1.24 7.72 -8.93
N LYS A 69 1.15 8.39 -7.77
CA LYS A 69 2.26 8.50 -6.82
C LYS A 69 2.40 7.29 -5.88
N ALA A 70 1.43 6.38 -5.88
CA ALA A 70 1.32 5.32 -4.87
C ALA A 70 0.81 4.01 -5.50
N ALA A 71 1.62 3.44 -6.39
CA ALA A 71 1.27 2.21 -7.09
C ALA A 71 1.14 1.03 -6.12
N GLY A 72 1.97 0.97 -5.09
CA GLY A 72 1.95 -0.03 -4.03
C GLY A 72 0.70 0.07 -3.17
N SER A 73 0.40 1.27 -2.66
CA SER A 73 -0.83 1.53 -1.91
C SER A 73 -2.09 1.24 -2.73
N SER A 74 -2.07 1.56 -4.04
CA SER A 74 -3.19 1.25 -4.96
C SER A 74 -3.36 -0.26 -5.18
N LEU A 75 -2.25 -1.00 -5.30
CA LEU A 75 -2.28 -2.45 -5.42
C LEU A 75 -2.76 -3.10 -4.11
N MET A 76 -2.30 -2.61 -2.96
CA MET A 76 -2.76 -3.04 -1.64
C MET A 76 -4.28 -2.89 -1.52
N TYR A 77 -4.82 -1.73 -1.88
CA TYR A 77 -6.26 -1.47 -1.88
C TYR A 77 -7.03 -2.47 -2.76
N LYS A 78 -6.59 -2.66 -4.02
CA LYS A 78 -7.24 -3.56 -4.98
C LYS A 78 -7.16 -5.03 -4.57
N LEU A 79 -6.08 -5.45 -3.91
CA LEU A 79 -5.93 -6.81 -3.39
C LEU A 79 -6.84 -7.01 -2.17
N THR A 80 -6.83 -6.06 -1.24
CA THR A 80 -7.68 -6.10 -0.04
C THR A 80 -9.15 -6.22 -0.42
N ASN A 81 -9.66 -5.39 -1.34
CA ASN A 81 -11.04 -5.48 -1.79
C ASN A 81 -11.37 -6.82 -2.47
N ALA A 82 -10.44 -7.37 -3.26
CA ALA A 82 -10.64 -8.67 -3.90
C ALA A 82 -10.69 -9.82 -2.89
N LEU A 83 -9.83 -9.78 -1.87
CA LEU A 83 -9.78 -10.76 -0.79
C LEU A 83 -11.04 -10.69 0.09
N VAL A 84 -11.46 -9.48 0.47
CA VAL A 84 -12.70 -9.28 1.25
C VAL A 84 -13.94 -9.73 0.46
N LEU A 85 -14.03 -9.40 -0.82
CA LEU A 85 -15.14 -9.84 -1.68
C LEU A 85 -15.23 -11.36 -1.75
N GLU A 86 -14.08 -12.03 -1.80
CA GLU A 86 -14.05 -13.49 -1.80
C GLU A 86 -14.53 -14.06 -0.46
N VAL A 87 -14.06 -13.52 0.67
CA VAL A 87 -14.57 -13.92 2.00
C VAL A 87 -16.10 -13.79 2.05
N ILE A 88 -16.64 -12.67 1.57
CA ILE A 88 -18.09 -12.44 1.52
C ILE A 88 -18.83 -13.47 0.65
N ARG A 89 -18.20 -13.99 -0.42
CA ARG A 89 -18.80 -14.99 -1.30
C ARG A 89 -18.75 -16.41 -0.74
N TYR A 90 -17.81 -16.69 0.15
CA TYR A 90 -17.68 -17.99 0.83
C TYR A 90 -18.51 -18.09 2.12
N MET A 91 -18.89 -16.95 2.70
CA MET A 91 -19.89 -16.86 3.77
C MET A 91 -21.31 -17.03 3.24
#